data_AF-A0A976LCL1-F1
#
_entry.id   AF-A0A976LCL1-F1
#
_cell.length_a   1.000
_cell.length_b   1.000
_cell.length_c   1.000
_cell.angle_alpha   90.00
_cell.angle_beta   90.00
_cell.angle_gamma   90.00
#
_symmetry.space_group_name_H-M   'P 1'
#
loop_
_entity.id
_entity.type
_entity.pdbx_description
1 polymer ?
#
loop_
_entity_poly.entity_id
_entity_poly.type
_entity_poly.pdbx_seq_one_letter_code
_entity_poly.pdbx_strand_id
1 'polypeptide(L)'
;MSKKILVAICGVLLSTGLAAADLKVGVVDLRKLVDQSAQSQKSQAELKKEFQPRENKLVNEQKELKKLEEKLEKDVAVMTEADKRKLEKDLIDRGREFKRAMDEMRQDYGLRANQEMAKIQKVVQEAIQTVAKEQTFDLILVDGVAFAKDSLNITDEVEKKLAGGIKK
;
A
#
# COMPACT_ATOMS: atom_id res chain seq x y z
N MET A 1 19.00 -70.24 -38.63
CA MET A 1 17.93 -70.22 -37.60
C MET A 1 18.28 -69.22 -36.47
N SER A 2 18.80 -68.01 -36.65
CA SER A 2 18.32 -66.79 -37.34
C SER A 2 16.93 -66.22 -36.96
N LYS A 3 16.20 -66.75 -35.96
CA LYS A 3 14.92 -66.15 -35.51
C LYS A 3 14.79 -65.89 -34.00
N LYS A 4 15.77 -66.28 -33.18
CA LYS A 4 15.70 -66.11 -31.72
C LYS A 4 16.40 -64.85 -31.19
N ILE A 5 17.18 -64.15 -32.02
CA ILE A 5 17.90 -62.93 -31.64
C ILE A 5 17.04 -61.66 -31.82
N LEU A 6 15.97 -61.73 -32.63
CA LEU A 6 15.12 -60.57 -32.91
C LEU A 6 14.09 -60.26 -31.80
N VAL A 7 13.82 -61.20 -30.90
CA VAL A 7 12.78 -61.02 -29.85
C VAL A 7 13.35 -60.37 -28.58
N ALA A 8 14.67 -60.32 -28.42
CA ALA A 8 15.32 -59.70 -27.25
C ALA A 8 15.51 -58.17 -27.38
N ILE A 9 15.24 -57.57 -28.54
CA ILE A 9 15.47 -56.13 -28.79
C ILE A 9 14.18 -55.30 -28.61
N CYS A 10 13.00 -55.91 -28.53
CA CYS A 10 11.72 -55.19 -28.37
C CYS A 10 11.33 -54.87 -26.91
N GLY A 11 12.14 -55.23 -25.91
CA GLY A 11 11.75 -55.11 -24.49
C GLY A 11 12.20 -53.84 -23.75
N VAL A 12 13.00 -52.95 -24.34
CA VAL A 12 13.72 -51.89 -23.59
C VAL A 12 13.24 -50.47 -23.92
N LEU A 13 12.06 -50.28 -24.52
CA LEU A 13 11.58 -48.96 -24.97
C LEU A 13 10.37 -48.39 -24.18
N LEU A 14 9.99 -48.96 -23.04
CA LEU A 14 8.72 -48.57 -22.37
C LEU A 14 8.85 -47.85 -21.02
N SER A 15 9.97 -47.18 -20.74
CA SER A 15 10.10 -46.40 -19.50
C SER A 15 10.92 -45.12 -19.65
N THR A 16 10.74 -44.37 -20.74
CA THR A 16 10.95 -42.91 -20.65
C THR A 16 9.71 -42.35 -19.97
N GLY A 17 9.66 -42.44 -18.64
CA GLY A 17 8.72 -41.64 -17.87
C GLY A 17 8.90 -40.20 -18.32
N LEU A 18 7.83 -39.55 -18.78
CA LEU A 18 7.83 -38.11 -18.94
C LEU A 18 8.22 -37.53 -17.58
N ALA A 19 9.45 -37.06 -17.44
CA ALA A 19 9.82 -36.19 -16.35
C ALA A 19 9.04 -34.90 -16.58
N ALA A 20 7.85 -34.81 -15.98
CA ALA A 20 7.17 -33.54 -15.84
C ALA A 20 8.14 -32.64 -15.07
N ALA A 21 8.55 -31.54 -15.68
CA ALA A 21 9.32 -30.53 -14.96
C ALA A 21 8.47 -30.09 -13.77
N ASP A 22 8.96 -30.32 -12.55
CA ASP A 22 8.26 -29.89 -11.34
C ASP A 22 8.18 -28.36 -11.36
N LEU A 23 6.96 -27.86 -11.57
CA LEU A 23 6.67 -26.43 -11.60
C LEU A 23 6.97 -25.82 -10.24
N LYS A 24 7.95 -24.91 -10.17
CA LYS A 24 8.33 -24.24 -8.93
C LYS A 24 7.43 -23.01 -8.72
N VAL A 25 6.42 -23.18 -7.86
CA VAL A 25 5.44 -22.14 -7.51
C VAL A 25 5.75 -21.53 -6.14
N GLY A 26 5.71 -20.21 -6.06
CA GLY A 26 5.76 -19.45 -4.81
C GLY A 26 4.46 -18.69 -4.55
N VAL A 27 4.20 -18.38 -3.28
CA VAL A 27 3.12 -17.51 -2.82
C VAL A 27 3.71 -16.44 -1.93
N VAL A 28 3.23 -15.21 -2.08
CA VAL A 28 3.64 -14.09 -1.24
C VAL A 28 2.44 -13.32 -0.70
N ASP A 29 2.54 -12.87 0.54
CA ASP A 29 1.63 -11.90 1.12
C ASP A 29 2.10 -10.50 0.74
N LEU A 30 1.52 -9.94 -0.33
CA LEU A 30 1.89 -8.62 -0.83
C LEU A 30 1.60 -7.53 0.20
N ARG A 31 0.50 -7.66 0.94
CA ARG A 31 0.09 -6.67 1.94
C ARG A 31 1.10 -6.62 3.07
N LYS A 32 1.53 -7.77 3.61
CA LYS A 32 2.58 -7.84 4.63
C LYS A 32 3.87 -7.18 4.13
N LEU A 33 4.30 -7.47 2.90
CA LEU A 33 5.52 -6.89 2.33
C LEU A 33 5.45 -5.37 2.18
N VAL A 34 4.32 -4.85 1.70
CA VAL A 34 4.10 -3.41 1.56
C VAL A 34 4.09 -2.76 2.95
N ASP A 35 3.28 -3.26 3.88
CA ASP A 35 3.07 -2.67 5.20
C ASP A 35 4.34 -2.67 6.06
N GLN A 36 5.14 -3.74 5.99
CA GLN A 36 6.32 -3.92 6.83
C GLN A 36 7.62 -3.39 6.19
N SER A 37 7.60 -3.01 4.90
CA SER A 37 8.79 -2.50 4.23
C SER A 37 9.34 -1.23 4.89
N ALA A 38 10.67 -1.11 4.93
CA ALA A 38 11.35 0.10 5.41
C ALA A 38 10.92 1.36 4.62
N GLN A 39 10.65 1.19 3.32
CA GLN A 39 10.14 2.27 2.47
C GLN A 39 8.74 2.72 2.91
N SER A 40 7.85 1.82 3.30
CA SER A 40 6.52 2.18 3.83
C SER A 40 6.62 2.96 5.13
N GLN A 41 7.41 2.50 6.09
CA GLN A 41 7.62 3.21 7.36
C GLN A 41 8.18 4.62 7.13
N LYS A 42 9.14 4.74 6.21
CA LYS A 42 9.73 6.03 5.82
C LYS A 42 8.69 6.95 5.17
N SER A 43 7.96 6.47 4.16
CA SER A 43 6.94 7.26 3.47
C SER A 43 5.82 7.70 4.44
N GLN A 44 5.41 6.86 5.39
CA GLN A 44 4.45 7.25 6.44
C GLN A 44 4.97 8.38 7.32
N ALA A 45 6.23 8.30 7.77
CA ALA A 45 6.84 9.35 8.58
C ALA A 45 6.99 10.68 7.80
N GLU A 46 7.35 10.61 6.52
CA GLU A 46 7.47 11.77 5.64
C GLU A 46 6.10 12.41 5.36
N LEU A 47 5.08 11.63 5.03
CA LEU A 47 3.70 12.13 4.85
C LEU A 47 3.18 12.79 6.14
N LYS A 48 3.38 12.17 7.30
CA LYS A 48 3.00 12.76 8.58
C LYS A 48 3.69 14.11 8.78
N LYS A 49 5.00 14.18 8.56
CA LYS A 49 5.78 15.41 8.71
C LYS A 49 5.31 16.52 7.74
N GLU A 50 5.01 16.15 6.50
CA GLU A 50 4.57 17.07 5.45
C GLU A 50 3.20 17.68 5.76
N PHE A 51 2.25 16.89 6.27
CA PHE A 51 0.86 17.29 6.45
C PHE A 51 0.53 17.79 7.86
N GLN A 52 1.30 17.42 8.88
CA GLN A 52 1.05 17.79 10.28
C GLN A 52 0.90 19.31 10.53
N PRO A 53 1.72 20.22 9.96
CA PRO A 53 1.53 21.66 10.19
C PRO A 53 0.17 22.15 9.70
N ARG A 54 -0.28 21.53 8.61
CA ARG A 54 -1.47 21.87 7.87
C ARG A 54 -2.71 21.32 8.60
N GLU A 55 -2.61 20.10 9.14
CA GLU A 55 -3.59 19.51 10.07
C GLU A 55 -3.76 20.35 11.34
N ASN A 56 -2.65 20.78 11.96
CA ASN A 56 -2.69 21.63 13.16
C ASN A 56 -3.41 22.96 12.90
N LYS A 57 -3.22 23.56 11.73
CA LYS A 57 -3.95 24.78 11.34
C LYS A 57 -5.46 24.55 11.27
N LEU A 58 -5.90 23.45 10.65
CA LEU A 58 -7.32 23.09 10.59
C LEU A 58 -7.92 22.85 11.97
N VAL A 59 -7.22 22.14 12.85
CA VAL A 59 -7.66 21.93 14.24
C VAL A 59 -7.82 23.26 14.98
N ASN A 60 -6.91 24.21 14.77
CA ASN A 60 -7.01 25.53 15.40
C ASN A 60 -8.17 26.35 14.81
N GLU A 61 -8.33 26.39 13.48
CA GLU A 61 -9.43 27.11 12.85
C GLU A 61 -10.80 26.55 13.28
N GLN A 62 -10.91 25.22 13.42
CA GLN A 62 -12.13 24.59 13.94
C GLN A 62 -12.44 25.04 15.38
N LYS A 63 -11.42 25.19 16.23
CA LYS A 63 -11.61 25.69 17.61
C LYS A 63 -12.05 27.15 17.61
N GLU A 64 -11.47 27.99 16.75
CA GLU A 64 -11.85 29.40 16.66
C GLU A 64 -13.27 29.57 16.10
N LEU A 65 -13.66 28.79 15.09
CA LEU A 65 -15.04 28.74 14.61
C LEU A 65 -16.03 28.40 15.73
N LYS A 66 -15.76 27.35 16.51
CA LYS A 66 -16.61 26.98 17.67
C LYS A 66 -16.71 28.09 18.70
N LYS A 67 -15.61 28.79 19.00
CA LYS A 67 -15.64 29.94 19.92
C LYS A 67 -16.50 31.08 19.40
N LEU A 68 -16.45 31.36 18.09
CA LEU A 68 -17.27 32.39 17.46
C LEU A 68 -18.75 32.00 17.46
N GLU A 69 -19.07 30.72 17.23
CA GLU A 69 -20.42 30.17 17.33
C GLU A 69 -20.96 30.33 18.76
N GLU A 70 -20.21 29.88 19.77
CA GLU A 70 -20.59 30.02 21.17
C GLU A 70 -20.77 31.48 21.59
N LYS A 71 -19.93 32.39 21.07
CA LYS A 71 -20.04 33.83 21.34
C LYS A 71 -21.33 34.39 20.76
N LEU A 72 -21.65 34.03 19.51
CA LEU A 72 -22.91 34.44 18.88
C LEU A 72 -24.09 33.94 19.71
N GLU A 73 -24.10 32.68 20.11
CA GLU A 73 -25.19 32.09 20.91
C GLU A 73 -25.39 32.78 22.27
N LYS A 74 -24.30 33.08 22.98
CA LYS A 74 -24.35 33.67 24.33
C LYS A 74 -24.65 35.17 24.32
N ASP A 75 -24.03 35.92 23.39
CA ASP A 75 -24.02 37.37 23.43
C ASP A 75 -25.10 38.01 22.53
N VAL A 76 -25.83 37.24 21.72
CA VAL A 76 -26.79 37.78 20.73
C VAL A 76 -27.80 38.77 21.33
N ALA A 77 -28.22 38.56 22.58
CA ALA A 77 -29.21 39.40 23.25
C ALA A 77 -28.66 40.78 23.68
N VAL A 78 -27.33 40.93 23.76
CA VAL A 78 -26.65 42.17 24.16
C VAL A 78 -25.85 42.82 23.02
N MET A 79 -25.74 42.15 21.87
CA MET A 79 -25.05 42.67 20.68
C MET A 79 -25.89 43.72 19.95
N THR A 80 -25.21 44.66 19.30
CA THR A 80 -25.86 45.53 18.31
C THR A 80 -26.14 44.76 17.02
N GLU A 81 -27.13 45.19 16.24
CA GLU A 81 -27.42 44.62 14.92
C GLU A 81 -26.20 44.64 13.98
N ALA A 82 -25.37 45.69 14.07
CA ALA A 82 -24.15 45.79 13.28
C ALA A 82 -23.09 44.75 13.68
N ASP A 83 -22.86 44.58 14.99
CA ASP A 83 -21.91 43.59 15.51
C ASP A 83 -22.37 42.16 15.23
N LYS A 84 -23.67 41.89 15.37
CA LYS A 84 -24.28 40.60 15.05
C LYS A 84 -24.05 40.24 13.59
N ARG A 85 -24.40 41.14 12.65
CA ARG A 85 -24.19 40.92 11.21
C ARG A 85 -22.71 40.72 10.87
N LYS A 86 -21.80 41.43 11.55
CA LYS A 86 -20.36 41.26 11.36
C LYS A 86 -19.89 39.87 11.81
N LEU A 87 -20.36 39.39 12.97
CA LEU A 87 -20.02 38.08 13.51
C LEU A 87 -20.59 36.94 12.66
N GLU A 88 -21.86 37.05 12.23
CA GLU A 88 -22.49 36.09 11.31
C GLU A 88 -21.73 36.01 9.98
N LYS A 89 -21.32 37.16 9.43
CA LYS A 89 -20.51 37.19 8.21
C LYS A 89 -19.14 36.51 8.41
N ASP A 90 -18.44 36.80 9.51
CA ASP A 90 -17.15 36.19 9.80
C ASP A 90 -17.26 34.66 9.95
N LEU A 91 -18.33 34.18 10.61
CA LEU A 91 -18.63 32.75 10.72
C LEU A 91 -18.85 32.09 9.34
N ILE A 92 -19.63 32.72 8.46
CA ILE A 92 -19.88 32.22 7.11
C ILE A 92 -18.59 32.21 6.28
N ASP A 93 -17.80 33.28 6.35
CA ASP A 93 -16.56 33.42 5.58
C ASP A 93 -15.51 32.39 6.04
N ARG A 94 -15.27 32.29 7.35
CA ARG A 94 -14.35 31.29 7.93
C ARG A 94 -14.84 29.86 7.76
N GLY A 95 -16.14 29.60 7.87
CA GLY A 95 -16.72 28.28 7.66
C GLY A 95 -16.51 27.78 6.23
N ARG A 96 -16.65 28.67 5.24
CA ARG A 96 -16.34 28.35 3.83
C ARG A 96 -14.85 28.10 3.62
N GLU A 97 -13.99 28.92 4.20
CA GLU A 97 -12.54 28.75 4.13
C GLU A 97 -12.10 27.41 4.73
N PHE A 98 -12.57 27.12 5.94
CA PHE A 98 -12.29 25.88 6.65
C PHE A 98 -12.69 24.66 5.82
N LYS A 99 -13.89 24.66 5.24
CA LYS A 99 -14.35 23.58 4.37
C LYS A 99 -13.45 23.41 3.14
N ARG A 100 -13.10 24.51 2.48
CA ARG A 100 -12.19 24.47 1.31
C ARG A 100 -10.82 23.91 1.69
N ALA A 101 -10.23 24.40 2.77
CA ALA A 101 -8.93 23.93 3.26
C ALA A 101 -8.96 22.45 3.69
N MET A 102 -10.07 21.97 4.28
CA MET A 102 -10.28 20.56 4.60
C MET A 102 -10.32 19.69 3.33
N ASP A 103 -11.04 20.12 2.30
CA ASP A 103 -11.18 19.37 1.05
C ASP A 103 -9.84 19.33 0.29
N GLU A 104 -9.13 20.46 0.20
CA GLU A 104 -7.78 20.56 -0.37
C GLU A 104 -6.80 19.65 0.38
N MET A 105 -6.81 19.66 1.72
CA MET A 105 -5.97 18.78 2.54
C MET A 105 -6.18 17.31 2.20
N ARG A 106 -7.46 16.90 2.13
CA ARG A 106 -7.82 15.50 1.89
C ARG A 106 -7.40 15.07 0.49
N GLN A 107 -7.58 15.93 -0.50
CA GLN A 107 -7.16 15.66 -1.87
C GLN A 107 -5.64 15.56 -1.98
N ASP A 108 -4.91 16.52 -1.43
CA ASP A 108 -3.45 16.54 -1.44
C ASP A 108 -2.88 15.32 -0.73
N TYR A 109 -3.41 14.98 0.46
CA TYR A 109 -2.99 13.80 1.21
C TYR A 109 -3.23 12.53 0.40
N GLY A 110 -4.42 12.37 -0.18
CA GLY A 110 -4.75 11.21 -1.01
C GLY A 110 -3.82 11.07 -2.22
N LEU A 111 -3.54 12.18 -2.92
CA LEU A 111 -2.62 12.19 -4.04
C LEU A 111 -1.21 11.76 -3.62
N ARG A 112 -0.69 12.35 -2.54
CA ARG A 112 0.66 12.06 -2.03
C ARG A 112 0.75 10.61 -1.51
N ALA A 113 -0.25 10.14 -0.77
CA ALA A 113 -0.32 8.77 -0.28
C ALA A 113 -0.35 7.75 -1.43
N ASN A 114 -1.13 8.01 -2.49
CA ASN A 114 -1.17 7.15 -3.67
C ASN A 114 0.16 7.12 -4.43
N GLN A 115 0.83 8.27 -4.56
CA GLN A 115 2.17 8.34 -5.18
C GLN A 115 3.20 7.54 -4.41
N GLU A 116 3.21 7.66 -3.08
CA GLU A 116 4.13 6.88 -2.23
C GLU A 116 3.80 5.39 -2.26
N MET A 117 2.52 5.03 -2.23
CA MET A 117 2.08 3.64 -2.35
C MET A 117 2.54 3.00 -3.67
N ALA A 118 2.41 3.72 -4.78
CA ALA A 118 2.88 3.24 -6.09
C ALA A 118 4.39 2.99 -6.11
N LYS A 119 5.19 3.84 -5.44
CA LYS A 119 6.63 3.63 -5.30
C LYS A 119 6.94 2.40 -4.47
N ILE A 120 6.23 2.21 -3.35
CA ILE A 120 6.42 1.04 -2.47
C ILE A 120 6.09 -0.25 -3.23
N GLN A 121 4.93 -0.30 -3.90
CA GLN A 121 4.52 -1.45 -4.71
C GLN A 121 5.56 -1.80 -5.78
N LYS A 122 6.12 -0.79 -6.45
CA LYS A 122 7.18 -1.01 -7.44
C LYS A 122 8.42 -1.66 -6.82
N VAL A 123 8.90 -1.16 -5.69
CA VAL A 123 10.08 -1.72 -4.99
C VAL A 123 9.81 -3.15 -4.51
N VAL A 124 8.61 -3.42 -3.98
CA VAL A 124 8.20 -4.77 -3.58
C VAL A 124 8.15 -5.72 -4.78
N GLN A 125 7.56 -5.29 -5.90
CA GLN A 125 7.50 -6.08 -7.12
C GLN A 125 8.89 -6.38 -7.68
N GLU A 126 9.81 -5.42 -7.67
CA GLU A 126 11.21 -5.62 -8.07
C GLU A 126 11.87 -6.68 -7.18
N ALA A 127 11.67 -6.63 -5.86
CA ALA A 127 12.22 -7.64 -4.95
C ALA A 127 11.64 -9.04 -5.20
N ILE A 128 10.33 -9.15 -5.42
CA ILE A 128 9.68 -10.42 -5.79
C ILE A 128 10.32 -10.98 -7.06
N GLN A 129 10.49 -10.16 -8.10
CA GLN A 129 11.11 -10.58 -9.35
C GLN A 129 12.57 -11.00 -9.18
N THR A 130 13.34 -10.32 -8.33
CA THR A 130 14.72 -10.71 -8.05
C THR A 130 14.76 -12.07 -7.36
N VAL A 131 13.95 -12.29 -6.32
CA VAL A 131 13.85 -13.60 -5.64
C VAL A 131 13.39 -14.69 -6.60
N ALA A 132 12.40 -14.40 -7.46
CA ALA A 132 11.91 -15.32 -8.47
C ALA A 132 13.05 -15.82 -9.38
N LYS A 133 13.88 -14.90 -9.88
CA LYS A 133 15.00 -15.20 -10.78
C LYS A 133 16.14 -15.92 -10.05
N GLU A 134 16.53 -15.43 -8.88
CA GLU A 134 17.64 -16.01 -8.09
C GLU A 134 17.34 -17.45 -7.65
N GLN A 135 16.06 -17.75 -7.38
CA GLN A 135 15.62 -19.07 -6.95
C GLN A 135 14.90 -19.86 -8.04
N THR A 136 14.93 -19.41 -9.29
CA THR A 136 14.34 -20.12 -10.45
C THR A 136 12.88 -20.54 -10.26
N PHE A 137 12.04 -19.65 -9.71
CA PHE A 137 10.59 -19.85 -9.66
C PHE A 137 9.97 -19.66 -11.05
N ASP A 138 9.02 -20.54 -11.39
CA ASP A 138 8.24 -20.45 -12.63
C ASP A 138 7.02 -19.55 -12.48
N LEU A 139 6.46 -19.47 -11.27
CA LEU A 139 5.27 -18.69 -10.97
C LEU A 139 5.30 -18.21 -9.52
N ILE A 140 4.95 -16.93 -9.31
CA ILE A 140 4.67 -16.39 -7.97
C ILE A 140 3.25 -15.84 -7.96
N LEU A 141 2.46 -16.29 -7.00
CA LEU A 141 1.11 -15.79 -6.76
C LEU A 141 1.15 -14.69 -5.70
N VAL A 142 0.71 -13.50 -6.12
CA VAL A 142 0.50 -12.29 -5.33
C VAL A 142 -1.01 -12.09 -5.23
N ASP A 143 -1.58 -12.27 -4.04
CA ASP A 143 -3.03 -12.17 -3.75
C ASP A 143 -3.93 -13.30 -4.30
N GLY A 144 -5.15 -13.40 -3.74
CA GLY A 144 -6.19 -14.32 -4.22
C GLY A 144 -6.01 -15.80 -3.85
N VAL A 145 -5.04 -16.13 -3.00
CA VAL A 145 -4.76 -17.50 -2.58
C VAL A 145 -5.54 -17.84 -1.30
N ALA A 146 -6.57 -18.67 -1.41
CA ALA A 146 -7.37 -19.11 -0.26
C ALA A 146 -6.62 -20.10 0.66
N PHE A 147 -5.71 -20.89 0.09
CA PHE A 147 -4.86 -21.83 0.80
C PHE A 147 -3.60 -22.13 -0.01
N ALA A 148 -2.45 -22.14 0.67
CA ALA A 148 -1.20 -22.68 0.16
C ALA A 148 -0.47 -23.37 1.30
N LYS A 149 0.33 -24.39 0.98
CA LYS A 149 1.24 -24.98 1.97
C LYS A 149 2.29 -23.94 2.35
N ASP A 150 2.71 -23.93 3.61
CA ASP A 150 3.76 -23.04 4.10
C ASP A 150 5.07 -23.17 3.30
N SER A 151 5.36 -24.36 2.77
CA SER A 151 6.52 -24.61 1.91
C SER A 151 6.52 -23.83 0.58
N LEU A 152 5.37 -23.29 0.17
CA LEU A 152 5.26 -22.43 -1.01
C LEU A 152 5.36 -20.94 -0.64
N ASN A 153 5.30 -20.59 0.64
CA ASN A 153 5.34 -19.21 1.09
C ASN A 153 6.77 -18.68 1.11
N ILE A 154 7.05 -17.68 0.27
CA ILE A 154 8.37 -17.05 0.16
C ILE A 154 8.38 -15.60 0.68
N THR A 155 7.34 -15.20 1.40
CA THR A 155 7.17 -13.82 1.88
C THR A 155 8.38 -13.34 2.66
N ASP A 156 8.88 -14.14 3.61
CA ASP A 156 10.01 -13.76 4.46
C ASP A 156 11.33 -13.67 3.66
N GLU A 157 11.46 -14.42 2.55
CA GLU A 157 12.62 -14.36 1.66
C GLU A 157 12.63 -13.04 0.86
N VAL A 158 11.45 -12.65 0.38
CA VAL A 158 11.26 -11.35 -0.29
C VAL A 158 11.44 -10.20 0.68
N GLU A 159 10.95 -10.32 1.92
CA GLU A 159 11.14 -9.33 2.97
C GLU A 159 12.63 -9.11 3.28
N LYS A 160 13.40 -10.19 3.42
CA LYS A 160 14.86 -10.11 3.57
C LYS A 160 15.53 -9.43 2.38
N LYS A 161 15.07 -9.70 1.16
CA LYS A 161 15.59 -9.04 -0.04
C LYS A 161 15.32 -7.55 -0.05
N LEU A 162 14.12 -7.14 0.38
CA LEU A 162 13.74 -5.74 0.53
C LEU A 162 14.60 -5.02 1.57
N ALA A 163 14.87 -5.66 2.72
CA ALA A 163 15.69 -5.10 3.78
C ALA A 163 17.18 -4.99 3.38
N GLY A 164 17.70 -5.95 2.62
CA GLY A 164 19.10 -6.00 2.18
C GLY A 164 19.46 -5.03 1.04
N GLY A 165 18.46 -4.35 0.44
CA GLY A 165 18.63 -3.46 -0.70
C GLY A 165 18.74 -4.22 -2.03
N ILE A 166 18.00 -3.76 -3.03
CA ILE A 166 18.06 -4.32 -4.38
C ILE A 166 19.32 -3.76 -5.06
N LYS A 167 20.37 -4.58 -5.20
CA LYS A 167 21.52 -4.23 -6.05
C LYS A 167 21.02 -4.17 -7.50
N LYS A 168 21.14 -3.00 -8.12
CA LYS A 168 20.90 -2.79 -9.55
C LYS A 168 21.90 -3.55 -10.39
#